data_AF-A0A117SVH9-F1
#
_entry.id   AF-A0A117SVH9-F1
#
_cell.length_a   1.000
_cell.length_b   1.000
_cell.length_c   1.000
_cell.angle_alpha   90.00
_cell.angle_beta   90.00
_cell.angle_gamma   90.00
#
_symmetry.space_group_name_H-M   'P 1'
#
loop_
_entity.id
_entity.type
_entity.pdbx_description
1 polymer ?
#
loop_
_entity_poly.entity_id
_entity_poly.type
_entity_poly.pdbx_seq_one_letter_code
_entity_poly.pdbx_strand_id
1 'polypeptide(L)'
;MSKYKYLVATALLLMVLAVAVSINTEKASPAFPPVRPPHVKYQVTLPPSWYNGDHAPVGVTDYGAYQSGSTTVAYSYSSDEFMGNFTIYNAYFDSNSSTAPHSYSIQLNVVLNYTSGGSSRYLWVQDVAVINTATNQLNIVDNIWNLTTSSANLNRKLVSGNGKVYTYQGYTYYAYQYPSTITYSYPLGVSLFVTVGLVNGYPTINFYFVYGGKIVKYDTVTIKVKSTSATYTVNGYNLLPSGLYADAELVTGGPGGGSSAMPVTYNATYTLQYLSSGKLVSVPHAFDYGANTAENVYKTSDSGFNYAANLGVGTEYFHELW
;
A
#
# COMPACT_ATOMS: atom_id res chain seq x y z
N MET A 1 -40.45 -51.01 -43.57
CA MET A 1 -40.51 -50.21 -42.32
C MET A 1 -39.86 -48.86 -42.62
N SER A 2 -40.53 -47.91 -43.30
CA SER A 2 -41.55 -46.93 -42.83
C SER A 2 -41.08 -46.09 -41.65
N LYS A 3 -41.10 -44.76 -41.63
CA LYS A 3 -41.35 -43.66 -42.59
C LYS A 3 -40.96 -42.38 -41.83
N TYR A 4 -40.47 -41.37 -42.57
CA TYR A 4 -40.43 -39.97 -42.15
C TYR A 4 -41.83 -39.44 -41.74
N LYS A 5 -41.82 -38.35 -40.93
CA LYS A 5 -42.78 -37.24 -40.81
C LYS A 5 -43.52 -37.14 -39.47
N TYR A 6 -43.15 -36.13 -38.68
CA TYR A 6 -44.10 -35.14 -38.17
C TYR A 6 -43.46 -33.75 -38.26
N LEU A 7 -43.97 -32.95 -39.20
CA LEU A 7 -44.00 -31.49 -39.14
C LEU A 7 -45.24 -31.10 -38.34
N VAL A 8 -45.12 -30.16 -37.40
CA VAL A 8 -46.08 -29.05 -37.29
C VAL A 8 -45.28 -27.80 -36.93
N ALA A 9 -45.29 -26.85 -37.86
CA ALA A 9 -44.83 -25.49 -37.67
C ALA A 9 -46.00 -24.61 -37.25
N THR A 10 -45.81 -23.74 -36.27
CA THR A 10 -46.56 -22.49 -36.12
C THR A 10 -45.60 -21.41 -35.64
N ALA A 11 -45.52 -20.34 -36.42
CA ALA A 11 -44.69 -19.16 -36.21
C ALA A 11 -45.40 -18.13 -35.32
N LEU A 12 -44.67 -17.41 -34.46
CA LEU A 12 -44.56 -15.94 -34.48
C LEU A 12 -43.65 -15.40 -33.34
N LEU A 13 -42.58 -14.70 -33.76
CA LEU A 13 -42.14 -13.36 -33.34
C LEU A 13 -41.83 -13.01 -31.85
N LEU A 14 -40.66 -12.37 -31.70
CA LEU A 14 -40.21 -11.42 -30.66
C LEU A 14 -39.82 -11.97 -29.28
N MET A 15 -38.53 -12.22 -29.11
CA MET A 15 -37.76 -11.45 -28.13
C MET A 15 -36.28 -11.42 -28.51
N VAL A 16 -35.83 -10.22 -28.88
CA VAL A 16 -34.44 -9.81 -28.75
C VAL A 16 -34.09 -9.97 -27.28
N LEU A 17 -33.14 -10.85 -26.96
CA LEU A 17 -32.22 -10.57 -25.87
C LEU A 17 -30.86 -11.11 -26.27
N ALA A 18 -30.07 -10.22 -26.86
CA ALA A 18 -28.63 -10.32 -26.83
C ALA A 18 -28.23 -10.37 -25.35
N VAL A 19 -28.01 -11.57 -24.81
CA VAL A 19 -27.17 -11.69 -23.61
C VAL A 19 -25.74 -11.71 -24.13
N ALA A 20 -25.24 -10.50 -24.39
CA ALA A 20 -23.84 -10.23 -24.22
C ALA A 20 -23.49 -10.74 -22.80
N VAL A 21 -22.84 -11.89 -22.71
CA VAL A 21 -22.15 -12.25 -21.47
C VAL A 21 -21.08 -11.20 -21.34
N SER A 22 -21.36 -10.26 -20.43
CA SER A 22 -20.51 -9.16 -20.07
C SER A 22 -19.12 -9.68 -19.79
N ILE A 23 -18.16 -9.11 -20.50
CA ILE A 23 -16.77 -9.11 -20.12
C ILE A 23 -16.74 -8.40 -18.77
N ASN A 24 -16.86 -9.13 -17.67
CA ASN A 24 -16.63 -8.60 -16.35
C ASN A 24 -15.12 -8.33 -16.22
N THR A 25 -14.66 -7.21 -16.79
CA THR A 25 -13.44 -6.54 -16.34
C THR A 25 -13.76 -5.86 -15.02
N GLU A 26 -14.07 -6.64 -13.98
CA GLU A 26 -14.12 -6.16 -12.61
C GLU A 26 -13.02 -6.84 -11.84
N LYS A 27 -11.96 -6.08 -11.54
CA LYS A 27 -11.30 -6.12 -10.24
C LYS A 27 -10.39 -4.90 -10.12
N ALA A 28 -10.94 -3.86 -9.49
CA ALA A 28 -10.13 -2.88 -8.81
C ALA A 28 -10.76 -2.62 -7.45
N SER A 29 -10.11 -3.15 -6.43
CA SER A 29 -10.01 -2.60 -5.08
C SER A 29 -9.01 -3.48 -4.31
N PRO A 30 -8.10 -2.86 -3.55
CA PRO A 30 -8.51 -1.83 -2.62
C PRO A 30 -7.67 -0.56 -2.62
N ALA A 31 -8.40 0.53 -2.49
CA ALA A 31 -7.91 1.88 -2.53
C ALA A 31 -8.21 2.58 -1.23
N PHE A 32 -7.21 3.32 -0.75
CA PHE A 32 -7.16 3.81 0.61
C PHE A 32 -6.75 5.26 0.65
N PRO A 33 -7.66 6.18 1.00
CA PRO A 33 -7.26 7.54 1.19
C PRO A 33 -6.36 7.60 2.43
N PRO A 34 -5.23 8.32 2.38
CA PRO A 34 -4.40 8.44 3.56
C PRO A 34 -5.12 9.18 4.70
N VAL A 35 -4.85 8.78 5.94
CA VAL A 35 -5.51 9.28 7.16
C VAL A 35 -5.00 10.67 7.50
N ARG A 36 -5.89 11.67 7.41
CA ARG A 36 -5.53 13.07 7.72
C ARG A 36 -5.66 13.37 9.21
N PRO A 37 -4.64 13.92 9.85
CA PRO A 37 -4.73 14.26 11.26
C PRO A 37 -5.56 15.51 11.55
N PRO A 38 -6.08 15.65 12.79
CA PRO A 38 -6.65 16.89 13.28
C PRO A 38 -5.62 18.03 13.24
N HIS A 39 -6.01 19.21 12.72
CA HIS A 39 -5.13 20.37 12.58
C HIS A 39 -4.61 20.89 13.94
N VAL A 40 -3.34 20.61 14.30
CA VAL A 40 -2.63 21.22 15.44
C VAL A 40 -1.24 21.69 14.98
N LYS A 41 -0.73 22.79 15.56
CA LYS A 41 0.55 23.43 15.18
C LYS A 41 1.79 22.69 15.75
N TYR A 42 2.85 22.69 14.95
CA TYR A 42 4.10 21.91 14.94
C TYR A 42 5.04 21.93 16.18
N GLN A 43 5.35 20.75 16.72
CA GLN A 43 6.57 19.96 16.41
C GLN A 43 6.09 18.62 15.81
N VAL A 44 6.96 17.73 15.29
CA VAL A 44 6.51 16.37 14.94
C VAL A 44 6.10 15.66 16.22
N THR A 45 4.83 15.81 16.57
CA THR A 45 4.14 14.90 17.48
C THR A 45 4.06 13.61 16.70
N LEU A 46 4.72 12.57 17.20
CA LEU A 46 4.49 11.23 16.68
C LEU A 46 2.98 10.90 16.77
N PRO A 47 2.47 9.99 15.95
CA PRO A 47 1.03 9.73 15.85
C PRO A 47 0.27 9.19 17.09
N PRO A 48 0.84 8.80 18.26
CA PRO A 48 0.04 8.16 19.32
C PRO A 48 -1.11 9.02 19.85
N SER A 49 -1.15 10.32 19.52
CA SER A 49 -2.27 11.19 19.89
C SER A 49 -3.57 10.96 19.09
N TRP A 50 -3.56 10.18 17.99
CA TRP A 50 -4.73 9.99 17.11
C TRP A 50 -5.37 8.61 17.18
N TYR A 51 -4.60 7.59 17.58
CA TYR A 51 -5.10 6.23 17.74
C TYR A 51 -5.60 6.03 19.18
N ASN A 52 -6.84 5.57 19.31
CA ASN A 52 -7.42 5.21 20.60
C ASN A 52 -7.33 3.69 20.76
N GLY A 53 -6.47 3.19 21.65
CA GLY A 53 -6.25 1.76 21.86
C GLY A 53 -5.34 1.09 20.82
N ASP A 54 -5.47 -0.22 20.63
CA ASP A 54 -4.67 -1.07 19.74
C ASP A 54 -5.13 -1.03 18.27
N HIS A 55 -5.48 0.16 17.80
CA HIS A 55 -6.15 0.39 16.51
C HIS A 55 -5.25 1.19 15.57
N ALA A 56 -4.18 0.58 15.05
CA ALA A 56 -3.30 1.21 14.08
C ALA A 56 -2.82 0.20 13.03
N PRO A 57 -2.25 0.65 11.90
CA PRO A 57 -1.41 -0.20 11.06
C PRO A 57 -0.15 -0.58 11.85
N VAL A 58 0.25 -1.84 11.87
CA VAL A 58 1.39 -2.34 12.70
C VAL A 58 2.51 -2.92 11.84
N GLY A 59 3.75 -2.49 12.09
CA GLY A 59 4.95 -2.94 11.37
C GLY A 59 6.11 -1.96 11.49
N VAL A 60 6.92 -1.82 10.43
CA VAL A 60 8.14 -1.01 10.47
C VAL A 60 7.90 0.35 9.82
N THR A 61 7.93 1.43 10.58
CA THR A 61 7.72 2.79 10.06
C THR A 61 8.84 3.77 10.42
N ASP A 62 9.42 4.42 9.43
CA ASP A 62 10.39 5.49 9.58
C ASP A 62 9.73 6.86 9.35
N TYR A 63 9.50 7.61 10.44
CA TYR A 63 8.95 8.96 10.42
C TYR A 63 10.00 10.06 10.17
N GLY A 64 11.28 9.71 10.02
CA GLY A 64 12.38 10.67 10.07
C GLY A 64 12.59 11.22 11.47
N ALA A 65 12.32 10.41 12.50
CA ALA A 65 12.51 10.77 13.89
C ALA A 65 12.97 9.57 14.71
N TYR A 66 13.58 9.81 15.87
CA TYR A 66 14.01 8.77 16.82
C TYR A 66 13.91 9.28 18.26
N GLN A 67 13.85 8.39 19.26
CA GLN A 67 13.87 8.81 20.68
C GLN A 67 15.29 8.83 21.23
N SER A 68 15.69 9.98 21.73
CA SER A 68 16.92 10.17 22.51
C SER A 68 16.54 10.46 23.96
N GLY A 69 16.34 9.40 24.75
CA GLY A 69 15.79 9.51 26.11
C GLY A 69 14.34 9.97 26.06
N SER A 70 14.02 11.12 26.68
CA SER A 70 12.68 11.70 26.67
C SER A 70 12.43 12.69 25.53
N THR A 71 13.39 12.83 24.59
CA THR A 71 13.33 13.82 23.51
C THR A 71 13.24 13.13 22.17
N THR A 72 12.28 13.53 21.35
CA THR A 72 12.20 13.11 19.95
C THR A 72 13.13 13.97 19.10
N VAL A 73 14.06 13.34 18.38
CA VAL A 73 15.02 14.01 17.50
C VAL A 73 14.65 13.74 16.04
N ALA A 74 14.51 14.81 15.27
CA ALA A 74 14.16 14.74 13.85
C ALA A 74 15.39 14.63 12.95
N TYR A 75 15.23 13.91 11.85
CA TYR A 75 16.16 13.82 10.72
C TYR A 75 15.38 13.75 9.39
N SER A 76 16.12 13.74 8.28
CA SER A 76 15.53 13.59 6.96
C SER A 76 16.52 12.99 5.98
N TYR A 77 16.01 12.24 5.00
CA TYR A 77 16.79 11.75 3.88
C TYR A 77 15.91 11.57 2.63
N SER A 78 16.55 11.31 1.50
CA SER A 78 15.88 10.97 0.26
C SER A 78 16.51 9.74 -0.37
N SER A 79 15.72 9.00 -1.12
CA SER A 79 16.12 7.77 -1.80
C SER A 79 15.39 7.64 -3.12
N ASP A 80 15.99 6.96 -4.08
CA ASP A 80 15.32 6.61 -5.34
C ASP A 80 14.64 5.24 -5.28
N GLU A 81 14.83 4.49 -4.18
CA GLU A 81 14.30 3.14 -3.99
C GLU A 81 14.02 2.82 -2.52
N PHE A 82 12.93 2.09 -2.29
CA PHE A 82 12.58 1.48 -1.01
C PHE A 82 12.17 0.03 -1.24
N MET A 83 12.54 -0.84 -0.29
CA MET A 83 12.20 -2.25 -0.29
C MET A 83 11.71 -2.67 1.10
N GLY A 84 10.50 -3.21 1.15
CA GLY A 84 9.96 -3.88 2.30
C GLY A 84 10.04 -5.39 2.12
N ASN A 85 10.67 -6.10 3.06
CA ASN A 85 10.70 -7.57 3.05
C ASN A 85 9.87 -8.10 4.21
N PHE A 86 9.07 -9.12 3.94
CA PHE A 86 8.37 -9.86 4.98
C PHE A 86 8.46 -11.37 4.77
N THR A 87 8.56 -12.10 5.88
CA THR A 87 8.38 -13.55 5.91
C THR A 87 7.30 -13.89 6.92
N ILE A 88 6.26 -14.59 6.48
CA ILE A 88 5.16 -15.04 7.34
C ILE A 88 5.33 -16.54 7.59
N TYR A 89 5.44 -16.94 8.85
CA TYR A 89 5.60 -18.34 9.25
C TYR A 89 4.26 -19.03 9.49
N ASN A 90 3.26 -18.28 9.95
CA ASN A 90 1.86 -18.67 9.97
C ASN A 90 0.99 -17.42 10.12
N ALA A 91 -0.22 -17.45 9.55
CA ALA A 91 -1.21 -16.42 9.77
C ALA A 91 -2.63 -16.98 9.55
N TYR A 92 -3.56 -16.52 10.38
CA TYR A 92 -4.99 -16.60 10.11
C TYR A 92 -5.62 -15.31 10.61
N PHE A 93 -6.31 -14.59 9.74
CA PHE A 93 -6.92 -13.31 10.06
C PHE A 93 -8.41 -13.35 9.79
N ASP A 94 -9.15 -12.63 10.63
CA ASP A 94 -10.49 -12.16 10.32
C ASP A 94 -10.45 -10.67 10.00
N SER A 95 -11.38 -10.20 9.17
CA SER A 95 -11.50 -8.79 8.82
C SER A 95 -12.95 -8.35 8.83
N ASN A 96 -13.16 -7.04 9.01
CA ASN A 96 -14.49 -6.45 8.91
C ASN A 96 -14.91 -6.16 7.45
N SER A 97 -14.11 -6.59 6.46
CA SER A 97 -14.46 -6.48 5.05
C SER A 97 -15.45 -7.57 4.65
N SER A 98 -16.64 -7.18 4.17
CA SER A 98 -17.67 -8.11 3.72
C SER A 98 -17.26 -8.92 2.48
N THR A 99 -16.33 -8.40 1.68
CA THR A 99 -15.83 -9.05 0.45
C THR A 99 -14.54 -9.83 0.66
N ALA A 100 -13.84 -9.62 1.78
CA ALA A 100 -12.57 -10.27 2.11
C ALA A 100 -12.47 -10.60 3.62
N PRO A 101 -13.42 -11.38 4.18
CA PRO A 101 -13.55 -11.55 5.63
C PRO A 101 -12.40 -12.32 6.29
N HIS A 102 -11.58 -13.04 5.52
CA HIS A 102 -10.41 -13.78 6.03
C HIS A 102 -9.13 -13.29 5.34
N SER A 103 -8.95 -11.97 5.31
CA SER A 103 -7.85 -11.36 4.59
C SER A 103 -7.28 -10.18 5.35
N TYR A 104 -6.03 -9.86 5.08
CA TYR A 104 -5.32 -8.68 5.57
C TYR A 104 -4.40 -8.17 4.47
N SER A 105 -3.73 -7.05 4.70
CA SER A 105 -2.72 -6.51 3.78
C SER A 105 -1.40 -6.25 4.48
N ILE A 106 -0.33 -6.33 3.70
CA ILE A 106 1.00 -5.81 4.05
C ILE A 106 1.34 -4.76 3.00
N GLN A 107 1.62 -3.54 3.45
CA GLN A 107 1.70 -2.36 2.60
C GLN A 107 3.06 -1.71 2.73
N LEU A 108 3.83 -1.65 1.64
CA LEU A 108 4.96 -0.74 1.53
C LEU A 108 4.42 0.61 1.07
N ASN A 109 4.39 1.59 1.96
CA ASN A 109 3.96 2.94 1.64
C ASN A 109 5.13 3.91 1.77
N VAL A 110 5.35 4.73 0.74
CA VAL A 110 6.43 5.73 0.72
C VAL A 110 5.95 7.04 0.10
N VAL A 111 6.53 8.15 0.54
CA VAL A 111 6.22 9.48 0.00
C VAL A 111 7.21 9.88 -1.08
N LEU A 112 6.72 10.04 -2.31
CA LEU A 112 7.46 10.64 -3.42
C LEU A 112 7.32 12.16 -3.37
N ASN A 113 8.45 12.87 -3.37
CA ASN A 113 8.54 14.30 -3.65
C ASN A 113 9.07 14.55 -5.07
N TYR A 114 8.33 15.29 -5.89
CA TYR A 114 8.80 15.75 -7.19
C TYR A 114 8.63 17.26 -7.36
N THR A 115 9.57 17.91 -8.04
CA THR A 115 9.55 19.36 -8.23
C THR A 115 9.04 19.71 -9.62
N SER A 116 7.92 20.42 -9.69
CA SER A 116 7.33 20.92 -10.95
C SER A 116 7.11 22.43 -10.87
N GLY A 117 7.63 23.19 -11.84
CA GLY A 117 7.49 24.64 -11.88
C GLY A 117 8.08 25.34 -10.64
N GLY A 118 9.15 24.78 -10.07
CA GLY A 118 9.81 25.29 -8.86
C GLY A 118 9.08 24.99 -7.54
N SER A 119 7.99 24.21 -7.57
CA SER A 119 7.24 23.81 -6.37
C SER A 119 7.31 22.30 -6.13
N SER A 120 7.50 21.91 -4.87
CA SER A 120 7.38 20.52 -4.44
C SER A 120 5.94 20.02 -4.54
N ARG A 121 5.80 18.77 -4.95
CA ARG A 121 4.56 18.02 -5.06
C ARG A 121 4.78 16.65 -4.45
N TYR A 122 3.77 16.15 -3.74
CA TYR A 122 3.91 14.92 -2.96
C TYR A 122 2.90 13.88 -3.44
N LEU A 123 3.37 12.66 -3.68
CA LEU A 123 2.53 11.49 -3.94
C LEU A 123 2.79 10.44 -2.87
N TRP A 124 1.73 9.78 -2.43
CA TRP A 124 1.83 8.57 -1.63
C TRP A 124 1.84 7.39 -2.58
N VAL A 125 2.87 6.55 -2.49
CA VAL A 125 3.10 5.42 -3.39
C VAL A 125 2.99 4.16 -2.54
N GLN A 126 2.03 3.30 -2.85
CA GLN A 126 1.79 2.06 -2.13
C GLN A 126 2.06 0.86 -3.04
N ASP A 127 2.84 -0.10 -2.56
CA ASP A 127 2.94 -1.46 -3.11
C ASP A 127 2.38 -2.42 -2.05
N VAL A 128 1.33 -3.17 -2.38
CA VAL A 128 0.47 -3.82 -1.40
C VAL A 128 0.31 -5.31 -1.72
N ALA A 129 0.64 -6.14 -0.74
CA ALA A 129 0.30 -7.55 -0.71
C ALA A 129 -1.03 -7.76 0.01
N VAL A 130 -2.09 -8.11 -0.71
CA VAL A 130 -3.39 -8.49 -0.14
C VAL A 130 -3.45 -10.02 0.01
N ILE A 131 -3.54 -10.49 1.24
CA ILE A 131 -3.37 -11.90 1.61
C ILE A 131 -4.68 -12.46 2.13
N ASN A 132 -5.19 -13.52 1.50
CA ASN A 132 -6.30 -14.33 2.00
C ASN A 132 -5.75 -15.56 2.73
N THR A 133 -6.03 -15.66 4.03
CA THR A 133 -5.52 -16.75 4.89
C THR A 133 -6.40 -17.99 4.88
N ALA A 134 -7.64 -17.91 4.37
CA ALA A 134 -8.52 -19.06 4.22
C ALA A 134 -8.22 -19.85 2.94
N THR A 135 -7.80 -19.18 1.88
CA THR A 135 -7.53 -19.78 0.56
C THR A 135 -6.06 -19.83 0.17
N ASN A 136 -5.17 -19.30 1.01
CA ASN A 136 -3.74 -19.14 0.75
C ASN A 136 -3.45 -18.45 -0.58
N GLN A 137 -4.16 -17.36 -0.84
CA GLN A 137 -4.03 -16.55 -2.05
C GLN A 137 -3.43 -15.19 -1.72
N LEU A 138 -2.49 -14.75 -2.56
CA LEU A 138 -1.82 -13.45 -2.51
C LEU A 138 -2.12 -12.69 -3.79
N ASN A 139 -2.55 -11.44 -3.66
CA ASN A 139 -2.66 -10.49 -4.77
C ASN A 139 -1.73 -9.31 -4.52
N ILE A 140 -1.12 -8.79 -5.59
CA ILE A 140 -0.26 -7.61 -5.55
C ILE A 140 -0.98 -6.44 -6.21
N VAL A 141 -1.02 -5.29 -5.53
CA VAL A 141 -1.74 -4.10 -5.95
C VAL A 141 -0.86 -2.88 -5.73
N ASP A 142 -0.80 -1.96 -6.69
CA ASP A 142 -0.29 -0.61 -6.45
C ASP A 142 -1.41 0.40 -6.28
N ASN A 143 -1.13 1.43 -5.50
CA ASN A 143 -1.94 2.64 -5.44
C ASN A 143 -1.03 3.88 -5.43
N ILE A 144 -1.49 4.97 -6.05
CA ILE A 144 -0.86 6.29 -5.92
C ILE A 144 -1.91 7.34 -5.57
N TRP A 145 -1.64 8.09 -4.51
CA TRP A 145 -2.46 9.21 -4.03
C TRP A 145 -1.72 10.53 -4.11
N ASN A 146 -2.45 11.63 -4.20
CA ASN A 146 -1.85 12.96 -4.19
C ASN A 146 -1.85 13.54 -2.76
N LEU A 147 -0.67 13.67 -2.15
CA LEU A 147 -0.49 14.26 -0.82
C LEU A 147 -0.07 15.74 -0.85
N THR A 148 -0.10 16.39 -2.01
CA THR A 148 0.37 17.78 -2.12
C THR A 148 -0.41 18.71 -1.21
N THR A 149 -1.73 18.51 -1.07
CA THR A 149 -2.61 19.26 -0.15
C THR A 149 -3.69 18.33 0.41
N SER A 150 -4.47 18.81 1.38
CA SER A 150 -5.54 18.04 2.01
C SER A 150 -6.72 17.69 1.09
N SER A 151 -6.83 18.32 -0.07
CA SER A 151 -7.89 18.09 -1.06
C SER A 151 -7.34 17.74 -2.44
N ALA A 152 -6.04 17.44 -2.52
CA ALA A 152 -5.38 17.17 -3.78
C ALA A 152 -5.91 15.89 -4.43
N ASN A 153 -6.04 15.92 -5.75
CA ASN A 153 -6.57 14.85 -6.58
C ASN A 153 -5.57 14.54 -7.70
N LEU A 154 -5.52 13.29 -8.15
CA LEU A 154 -4.84 12.94 -9.39
C LEU A 154 -5.67 13.31 -10.61
N ASN A 155 -5.02 13.94 -11.58
CA ASN A 155 -5.61 14.18 -12.89
C ASN A 155 -5.37 12.97 -13.79
N ARG A 156 -6.45 12.29 -14.18
CA ARG A 156 -6.42 11.11 -15.07
C ARG A 156 -5.68 11.31 -16.40
N LYS A 157 -5.59 12.55 -16.90
CA LYS A 157 -4.84 12.86 -18.14
C LYS A 157 -3.34 12.96 -17.90
N LEU A 158 -2.92 13.20 -16.65
CA LEU A 158 -1.53 13.42 -16.25
C LEU A 158 -0.89 12.19 -15.59
N VAL A 159 -1.57 11.06 -15.55
CA VAL A 159 -1.03 9.79 -15.06
C VAL A 159 -1.22 8.74 -16.15
N SER A 160 -0.27 7.83 -16.28
CA SER A 160 -0.35 6.67 -17.18
C SER A 160 0.46 5.51 -16.64
N GLY A 161 -0.07 4.30 -16.75
CA GLY A 161 0.55 3.02 -16.39
C GLY A 161 -0.39 1.89 -16.82
N ASN A 162 -0.23 0.69 -16.28
CA ASN A 162 -1.10 -0.44 -16.61
C ASN A 162 -2.53 -0.31 -16.04
N GLY A 163 -2.68 0.46 -14.97
CA GLY A 163 -3.93 0.76 -14.28
C GLY A 163 -4.65 1.99 -14.80
N LYS A 164 -5.53 2.52 -13.95
CA LYS A 164 -6.33 3.72 -14.24
C LYS A 164 -6.55 4.56 -12.99
N VAL A 165 -6.98 5.80 -13.19
CA VAL A 165 -7.37 6.68 -12.10
C VAL A 165 -8.84 6.44 -11.74
N TYR A 166 -9.09 6.11 -10.49
CA TYR A 166 -10.39 5.85 -9.90
C TYR A 166 -10.80 6.99 -8.98
N THR A 167 -12.02 6.90 -8.43
CA THR A 167 -12.54 7.83 -7.42
C THR A 167 -13.02 7.04 -6.21
N TYR A 168 -12.62 7.45 -5.02
CA TYR A 168 -13.07 6.91 -3.75
C TYR A 168 -13.30 8.05 -2.76
N GLN A 169 -14.50 8.12 -2.18
CA GLN A 169 -14.90 9.14 -1.21
C GLN A 169 -14.56 10.59 -1.64
N GLY A 170 -14.70 10.91 -2.94
CA GLY A 170 -14.43 12.24 -3.48
C GLY A 170 -12.96 12.54 -3.81
N TYR A 171 -12.05 11.59 -3.58
CA TYR A 171 -10.64 11.69 -3.94
C TYR A 171 -10.31 10.78 -5.12
N THR A 172 -9.36 11.19 -5.97
CA THR A 172 -8.86 10.38 -7.07
C THR A 172 -7.47 9.84 -6.80
N TYR A 173 -7.28 8.58 -7.17
CA TYR A 173 -6.06 7.82 -7.00
C TYR A 173 -5.84 6.93 -8.23
N TYR A 174 -4.60 6.59 -8.49
CA TYR A 174 -4.24 5.60 -9.50
C TYR A 174 -4.16 4.24 -8.82
N ALA A 175 -4.61 3.18 -9.49
CA ALA A 175 -4.40 1.82 -9.02
C ALA A 175 -4.31 0.81 -10.16
N TYR A 176 -3.55 -0.24 -9.91
CA TYR A 176 -3.45 -1.43 -10.73
C TYR A 176 -3.26 -2.66 -9.86
N GLN A 177 -3.84 -3.78 -10.29
CA GLN A 177 -3.62 -5.08 -9.66
C GLN A 177 -2.87 -5.97 -10.65
N TYR A 178 -1.80 -6.62 -10.18
CA TYR A 178 -1.11 -7.63 -10.95
C TYR A 178 -2.09 -8.74 -11.38
N PRO A 179 -2.16 -9.11 -12.68
CA PRO A 179 -3.27 -9.90 -13.21
C PRO A 179 -3.34 -11.35 -12.72
N SER A 180 -2.29 -11.85 -12.06
CA SER A 180 -2.25 -13.22 -11.55
C SER A 180 -2.29 -13.25 -10.03
N THR A 181 -3.21 -14.05 -9.48
CA THR A 181 -3.21 -14.41 -8.06
C THR A 181 -2.17 -15.50 -7.80
N ILE A 182 -1.39 -15.34 -6.73
CA ILE A 182 -0.36 -16.28 -6.32
C ILE A 182 -0.93 -17.19 -5.25
N THR A 183 -0.88 -18.51 -5.45
CA THR A 183 -1.12 -19.48 -4.37
C THR A 183 0.18 -19.70 -3.61
N TYR A 184 0.14 -19.61 -2.29
CA TYR A 184 1.33 -19.73 -1.45
C TYR A 184 1.22 -20.85 -0.41
N SER A 185 2.37 -21.15 0.21
CA SER A 185 2.49 -21.97 1.40
C SER A 185 3.39 -21.25 2.41
N TYR A 186 3.28 -21.58 3.69
CA TYR A 186 4.23 -21.09 4.70
C TYR A 186 5.54 -21.90 4.69
N PRO A 187 6.69 -21.28 5.01
CA PRO A 187 6.87 -19.84 5.20
C PRO A 187 6.70 -19.06 3.89
N LEU A 188 5.93 -17.97 3.94
CA LEU A 188 5.67 -17.07 2.80
C LEU A 188 6.66 -15.91 2.87
N GLY A 189 7.70 -15.94 2.02
CA GLY A 189 8.66 -14.84 1.86
C GLY A 189 8.34 -14.00 0.63
N VAL A 190 8.20 -12.68 0.81
CA VAL A 190 7.93 -11.71 -0.26
C VAL A 190 8.73 -10.44 0.01
N SER A 191 9.21 -9.81 -1.07
CA SER A 191 9.68 -8.43 -1.05
C SER A 191 8.74 -7.58 -1.90
N LEU A 192 8.35 -6.41 -1.41
CA LEU A 192 7.73 -5.35 -2.19
C LEU A 192 8.78 -4.26 -2.37
N PHE A 193 8.95 -3.69 -3.55
CA PHE A 193 9.88 -2.59 -3.73
C PHE A 193 9.49 -1.66 -4.86
N VAL A 194 9.77 -0.39 -4.65
CA VAL A 194 9.44 0.69 -5.57
C VAL A 194 10.67 1.50 -5.91
N THR A 195 10.76 1.94 -7.16
CA THR A 195 11.84 2.83 -7.62
C THR A 195 11.26 4.06 -8.29
N VAL A 196 11.97 5.17 -8.23
CA VAL A 196 11.60 6.41 -8.92
C VAL A 196 12.77 7.03 -9.67
N GLY A 197 12.46 7.73 -10.75
CA GLY A 197 13.42 8.58 -11.45
C GLY A 197 12.73 9.48 -12.46
N LEU A 198 13.53 10.24 -13.22
CA LEU A 198 13.03 11.07 -14.31
C LEU A 198 13.31 10.40 -15.66
N VAL A 199 12.25 10.05 -16.39
CA VAL A 199 12.35 9.59 -17.79
C VAL A 199 11.85 10.71 -18.68
N ASN A 200 12.74 11.26 -19.52
CA ASN A 200 12.44 12.43 -20.36
C ASN A 200 11.88 13.61 -19.53
N GLY A 201 12.34 13.79 -18.29
CA GLY A 201 11.87 14.86 -17.38
C GLY A 201 10.49 14.62 -16.77
N TYR A 202 9.95 13.39 -16.80
CA TYR A 202 8.72 13.01 -16.14
C TYR A 202 9.01 12.03 -14.97
N PRO A 203 8.46 12.26 -13.77
CA PRO A 203 8.55 11.28 -12.69
C PRO A 203 7.98 9.95 -13.15
N THR A 204 8.79 8.91 -13.04
CA THR A 204 8.45 7.54 -13.44
C THR A 204 8.70 6.63 -12.25
N ILE A 205 7.62 6.00 -11.79
CA ILE A 205 7.59 5.09 -10.65
C ILE A 205 7.50 3.67 -11.20
N ASN A 206 8.34 2.76 -10.74
CA ASN A 206 8.22 1.34 -11.08
C ASN A 206 7.86 0.56 -9.82
N PHE A 207 6.91 -0.37 -9.95
CA PHE A 207 6.47 -1.25 -8.89
C PHE A 207 6.93 -2.67 -9.15
N TYR A 208 7.40 -3.32 -8.10
CA TYR A 208 7.96 -4.65 -8.18
C TYR A 208 7.64 -5.47 -6.94
N PHE A 209 7.52 -6.78 -7.13
CA PHE A 209 7.59 -7.72 -6.03
C PHE A 209 8.60 -8.83 -6.33
N VAL A 210 9.09 -9.45 -5.27
CA VAL A 210 9.92 -10.66 -5.31
C VAL A 210 9.15 -11.80 -4.67
N TYR A 211 8.97 -12.89 -5.40
CA TYR A 211 8.35 -14.12 -4.89
C TYR A 211 9.01 -15.34 -5.53
N GLY A 212 9.32 -16.36 -4.72
CA GLY A 212 9.98 -17.58 -5.19
C GLY A 212 11.33 -17.32 -5.89
N GLY A 213 12.07 -16.30 -5.45
CA GLY A 213 13.36 -15.89 -6.03
C GLY A 213 13.26 -15.15 -7.37
N LYS A 214 12.06 -14.78 -7.83
CA LYS A 214 11.85 -14.05 -9.08
C LYS A 214 11.47 -12.60 -8.80
N ILE A 215 12.16 -11.68 -9.46
CA ILE A 215 11.80 -10.25 -9.49
C ILE A 215 10.76 -10.04 -10.59
N VAL A 216 9.62 -9.44 -10.26
CA VAL A 216 8.54 -9.13 -11.19
C VAL A 216 8.28 -7.63 -11.17
N LYS A 217 8.56 -6.94 -12.29
CA LYS A 217 8.06 -5.58 -12.52
C LYS A 217 6.66 -5.66 -13.08
N TYR A 218 5.66 -5.26 -12.30
CA TYR A 218 4.27 -5.41 -12.72
C TYR A 218 3.61 -4.11 -13.17
N ASP A 219 4.16 -2.95 -12.78
CA ASP A 219 3.68 -1.67 -13.29
C ASP A 219 4.82 -0.64 -13.45
N THR A 220 4.59 0.33 -14.33
CA THR A 220 5.43 1.50 -14.54
C THR A 220 4.52 2.71 -14.74
N VAL A 221 4.45 3.57 -13.73
CA VAL A 221 3.57 4.72 -13.72
C VAL A 221 4.36 5.99 -14.03
N THR A 222 3.94 6.69 -15.07
CA THR A 222 4.49 8.01 -15.44
C THR A 222 3.55 9.11 -15.01
N ILE A 223 4.07 10.07 -14.24
CA ILE A 223 3.42 11.34 -13.96
C ILE A 223 3.79 12.30 -15.09
N LYS A 224 2.86 12.60 -15.98
CA LYS A 224 3.02 13.44 -17.18
C LYS A 224 3.07 14.94 -16.84
N VAL A 225 3.81 15.28 -15.79
CA VAL A 225 4.13 16.64 -15.36
C VAL A 225 5.64 16.79 -15.39
N LYS A 226 6.14 17.75 -16.18
CA LYS A 226 7.57 18.00 -16.30
C LYS A 226 8.14 18.39 -14.94
N SER A 227 9.20 17.69 -14.55
CA SER A 227 9.79 17.81 -13.23
C SER A 227 11.30 17.89 -13.29
N THR A 228 11.89 18.62 -12.36
CA THR A 228 13.35 18.78 -12.21
C THR A 228 13.96 17.81 -11.21
N SER A 229 13.12 17.22 -10.33
CA SER A 229 13.51 16.16 -9.40
C SER A 229 12.33 15.21 -9.17
N ALA A 230 12.63 13.98 -8.76
CA ALA A 230 11.67 12.99 -8.28
C ALA A 230 12.43 12.00 -7.38
N THR A 231 12.18 12.04 -6.07
CA THR A 231 12.83 11.18 -5.07
C THR A 231 11.83 10.81 -3.99
N TYR A 232 11.93 9.62 -3.42
CA TYR A 232 11.24 9.33 -2.16
C TYR A 232 11.88 10.13 -1.02
N THR A 233 11.08 10.55 -0.04
CA THR A 233 11.53 11.40 1.06
C THR A 233 10.97 10.91 2.39
N VAL A 234 11.85 10.92 3.39
CA VAL A 234 11.51 10.78 4.79
C VAL A 234 11.94 12.06 5.51
N ASN A 235 11.05 12.69 6.27
CA ASN A 235 11.32 13.98 6.90
C ASN A 235 10.49 14.18 8.18
N GLY A 236 11.16 14.11 9.33
CA GLY A 236 10.55 14.34 10.64
C GLY A 236 10.64 15.78 11.15
N TYR A 237 11.05 16.76 10.33
CA TYR A 237 11.05 18.17 10.76
C TYR A 237 9.68 18.82 10.61
N ASN A 238 8.90 18.43 9.60
CA ASN A 238 7.61 19.04 9.29
C ASN A 238 6.65 18.02 8.69
N LEU A 239 5.36 18.18 8.97
CA LEU A 239 4.30 17.53 8.19
C LEU A 239 4.28 18.09 6.76
N LEU A 240 3.80 17.28 5.83
CA LEU A 240 3.47 17.70 4.47
C LEU A 240 2.37 18.79 4.51
N PRO A 241 2.20 19.60 3.45
CA PRO A 241 1.10 20.58 3.39
C PRO A 241 -0.30 19.96 3.45
N SER A 242 -0.41 18.64 3.22
CA SER A 242 -1.63 17.86 3.44
C SER A 242 -1.94 17.56 4.90
N GLY A 243 -1.02 17.85 5.82
CA GLY A 243 -1.05 17.45 7.23
C GLY A 243 -0.48 16.06 7.50
N LEU A 244 -0.06 15.32 6.47
CA LEU A 244 0.42 13.94 6.58
C LEU A 244 1.93 13.88 6.81
N TYR A 245 2.45 12.71 7.19
CA TYR A 245 3.89 12.50 7.33
C TYR A 245 4.56 12.30 5.97
N ALA A 246 5.81 12.74 5.87
CA ALA A 246 6.75 12.30 4.86
C ALA A 246 7.52 11.12 5.44
N ASP A 247 6.96 9.92 5.32
CA ASP A 247 7.45 8.69 5.95
C ASP A 247 7.68 7.57 4.93
N ALA A 248 8.25 6.48 5.45
CA ALA A 248 8.29 5.18 4.78
C ALA A 248 7.82 4.12 5.76
N GLU A 249 6.86 3.28 5.37
CA GLU A 249 6.25 2.27 6.25
C GLU A 249 6.09 0.93 5.51
N LEU A 250 6.39 -0.17 6.21
CA LEU A 250 6.00 -1.53 5.85
C LEU A 250 5.08 -2.07 6.95
N VAL A 251 3.77 -1.93 6.74
CA VAL A 251 2.78 -2.12 7.81
C VAL A 251 1.70 -3.12 7.43
N THR A 252 1.16 -3.77 8.46
CA THR A 252 0.03 -4.69 8.41
C THR A 252 -1.26 -3.91 8.64
N GLY A 253 -2.26 -4.14 7.80
CA GLY A 253 -3.59 -3.54 7.96
C GLY A 253 -4.70 -4.46 7.45
N GLY A 254 -5.93 -3.96 7.47
CA GLY A 254 -7.07 -4.62 6.83
C GLY A 254 -6.90 -4.84 5.32
N PRO A 255 -7.71 -5.73 4.72
CA PRO A 255 -7.56 -6.14 3.32
C PRO A 255 -8.08 -5.10 2.33
N GLY A 256 -9.08 -4.31 2.71
CA GLY A 256 -9.19 -2.99 2.16
C GLY A 256 -10.47 -2.15 2.30
N GLY A 257 -10.52 -0.97 1.64
CA GLY A 257 -11.57 0.04 1.83
C GLY A 257 -11.58 0.74 3.20
N GLY A 258 -10.43 0.91 3.86
CA GLY A 258 -10.36 1.39 5.25
C GLY A 258 -10.83 0.35 6.28
N SER A 259 -10.94 -0.92 5.87
CA SER A 259 -11.24 -2.05 6.75
C SER A 259 -10.16 -2.25 7.81
N SER A 260 -10.52 -2.98 8.85
CA SER A 260 -9.58 -3.49 9.83
C SER A 260 -9.49 -5.01 9.74
N ALA A 261 -8.32 -5.56 10.09
CA ALA A 261 -8.15 -6.99 10.29
C ALA A 261 -7.71 -7.31 11.72
N MET A 262 -7.86 -8.56 12.14
CA MET A 262 -7.46 -9.06 13.44
C MET A 262 -6.88 -10.46 13.27
N PRO A 263 -5.66 -10.73 13.74
CA PRO A 263 -5.09 -12.06 13.70
C PRO A 263 -5.73 -12.97 14.76
N VAL A 264 -6.05 -14.18 14.35
CA VAL A 264 -6.26 -15.34 15.25
C VAL A 264 -4.91 -16.01 15.52
N THR A 265 -4.09 -16.14 14.49
CA THR A 265 -2.68 -16.53 14.58
C THR A 265 -1.86 -15.59 13.72
N TYR A 266 -0.67 -15.24 14.19
CA TYR A 266 0.27 -14.47 13.40
C TYR A 266 1.69 -14.65 13.93
N ASN A 267 2.62 -14.94 13.02
CA ASN A 267 4.04 -14.95 13.26
C ASN A 267 4.74 -14.53 11.96
N ALA A 268 5.35 -13.35 11.96
CA ALA A 268 6.04 -12.81 10.81
C ALA A 268 7.27 -11.99 11.19
N THR A 269 8.18 -11.81 10.23
CA THR A 269 9.37 -10.95 10.37
C THR A 269 9.43 -9.93 9.24
N TYR A 270 9.58 -8.66 9.56
CA TYR A 270 9.60 -7.54 8.62
C TYR A 270 10.95 -6.82 8.64
N THR A 271 11.37 -6.29 7.49
CA THR A 271 12.48 -5.31 7.38
C THR A 271 12.10 -4.24 6.36
N LEU A 272 12.52 -2.99 6.62
CA LEU A 272 12.36 -1.88 5.69
C LEU A 272 13.74 -1.31 5.35
N GLN A 273 14.01 -1.20 4.05
CA GLN A 273 15.30 -0.77 3.52
C GLN A 273 15.12 0.31 2.46
N TYR A 274 16.15 1.14 2.29
CA TYR A 274 16.22 2.16 1.24
C TYR A 274 17.58 2.14 0.58
N LEU A 275 17.63 2.64 -0.66
CA LEU A 275 18.88 2.77 -1.40
C LEU A 275 19.71 3.94 -0.89
N SER A 276 20.90 3.63 -0.36
CA SER A 276 21.89 4.61 0.06
C SER A 276 23.25 4.25 -0.51
N SER A 277 23.89 5.20 -1.21
CA SER A 277 25.23 5.00 -1.78
C SER A 277 25.38 3.73 -2.63
N GLY A 278 24.33 3.40 -3.40
CA GLY A 278 24.32 2.24 -4.30
C GLY A 278 24.06 0.89 -3.63
N LYS A 279 23.65 0.86 -2.35
CA LYS A 279 23.27 -0.36 -1.64
C LYS A 279 21.97 -0.17 -0.88
N LEU A 280 21.16 -1.22 -0.79
CA LEU A 280 20.05 -1.25 0.14
C LEU A 280 20.58 -1.36 1.57
N VAL A 281 20.14 -0.46 2.43
CA VAL A 281 20.45 -0.43 3.85
C VAL A 281 19.15 -0.28 4.64
N SER A 282 19.10 -0.81 5.85
CA SER A 282 17.93 -0.64 6.72
C SER A 282 17.67 0.82 7.04
N VAL A 283 16.39 1.15 7.26
CA VAL A 283 16.02 2.46 7.81
C VAL A 283 16.72 2.68 9.15
N PRO A 284 17.26 3.88 9.39
CA PRO A 284 18.12 4.13 10.55
C PRO A 284 17.35 4.01 11.87
N HIS A 285 16.07 4.36 11.87
CA HIS A 285 15.15 4.21 13.00
C HIS A 285 13.78 3.74 12.54
N ALA A 286 13.03 3.08 13.41
CA ALA A 286 11.68 2.64 13.12
C ALA A 286 10.77 2.62 14.36
N PHE A 287 9.47 2.81 14.12
CA PHE A 287 8.39 2.66 15.08
C PHE A 287 7.47 1.50 14.66
N ASP A 288 6.76 0.92 15.63
CA ASP A 288 5.87 -0.24 15.44
C ASP A 288 4.57 0.01 14.66
N TYR A 289 4.33 1.25 14.23
CA TYR A 289 3.02 1.68 13.77
C TYR A 289 3.10 2.64 12.60
N GLY A 290 2.17 2.50 11.67
CA GLY A 290 1.96 3.42 10.56
C GLY A 290 1.04 4.58 10.93
N ALA A 291 1.04 5.62 10.10
CA ALA A 291 0.20 6.80 10.31
C ALA A 291 -0.65 7.17 9.10
N ASN A 292 -0.15 6.86 7.91
CA ASN A 292 -0.74 7.36 6.68
C ASN A 292 -1.84 6.42 6.17
N THR A 293 -1.79 5.12 6.42
CA THR A 293 -2.83 4.20 5.91
C THR A 293 -4.12 4.18 6.73
N ALA A 294 -5.25 4.01 6.04
CA ALA A 294 -6.59 4.02 6.66
C ALA A 294 -6.97 2.68 7.26
N GLU A 295 -6.26 1.63 6.90
CA GLU A 295 -6.51 0.28 7.34
C GLU A 295 -5.74 0.00 8.60
N ASN A 296 -6.44 -0.58 9.55
CA ASN A 296 -5.87 -0.86 10.86
C ASN A 296 -5.77 -2.36 11.06
N VAL A 297 -4.97 -2.74 12.03
CA VAL A 297 -4.99 -4.09 12.57
C VAL A 297 -5.24 -4.01 14.07
N TYR A 298 -5.99 -4.97 14.58
CA TYR A 298 -6.24 -5.13 16.01
C TYR A 298 -5.37 -6.24 16.56
N LYS A 299 -5.09 -6.19 17.87
CA LYS A 299 -4.41 -7.28 18.59
C LYS A 299 -3.15 -7.81 17.87
N THR A 300 -2.42 -6.89 17.25
CA THR A 300 -1.11 -7.16 16.66
C THR A 300 -0.10 -6.38 17.46
N SER A 301 1.03 -7.00 17.75
CA SER A 301 2.17 -6.36 18.39
C SER A 301 3.43 -6.77 17.68
N ASP A 302 4.47 -5.98 17.82
CA ASP A 302 5.79 -6.35 17.35
C ASP A 302 6.92 -5.99 18.33
N SER A 303 8.11 -6.41 17.95
CA SER A 303 9.33 -6.11 18.67
C SER A 303 10.52 -6.02 17.72
N GLY A 304 11.35 -5.01 17.92
CA GLY A 304 12.51 -4.72 17.09
C GLY A 304 13.79 -5.38 17.61
N PHE A 305 14.55 -5.99 16.71
CA PHE A 305 15.93 -6.39 16.98
C PHE A 305 16.76 -6.42 15.69
N ASN A 306 17.95 -5.80 15.70
CA ASN A 306 18.87 -5.76 14.55
C ASN A 306 18.19 -5.36 13.22
N TYR A 307 17.42 -4.27 13.23
CA TYR A 307 16.70 -3.75 12.05
C TYR A 307 15.64 -4.69 11.46
N ALA A 308 15.12 -5.61 12.27
CA ALA A 308 14.00 -6.48 11.92
C ALA A 308 12.93 -6.40 13.01
N ALA A 309 11.66 -6.35 12.59
CA ALA A 309 10.51 -6.46 13.48
C ALA A 309 9.96 -7.87 13.45
N ASN A 310 9.65 -8.44 14.63
CA ASN A 310 8.93 -9.69 14.76
C ASN A 310 7.49 -9.39 15.15
N LEU A 311 6.54 -9.70 14.28
CA LEU A 311 5.12 -9.42 14.48
C LEU A 311 4.39 -10.68 14.95
N GLY A 312 3.41 -10.50 15.83
CA GLY A 312 2.54 -11.56 16.29
C GLY A 312 1.24 -11.06 16.90
N VAL A 313 0.46 -11.98 17.48
CA VAL A 313 -0.76 -11.63 18.22
C VAL A 313 -0.37 -11.00 19.56
N GLY A 314 -0.86 -9.80 19.84
CA GLY A 314 -0.55 -9.09 21.08
C GLY A 314 -1.14 -7.68 21.13
N THR A 315 -0.75 -6.90 22.14
CA THR A 315 -1.21 -5.51 22.29
C THR A 315 -0.13 -4.57 21.80
N GLU A 316 -0.51 -3.60 20.97
CA GLU A 316 0.39 -2.55 20.50
C GLU A 316 0.62 -1.46 21.55
N TYR A 317 1.85 -0.94 21.63
CA TYR A 317 2.26 0.08 22.61
C TYR A 317 2.82 1.37 21.98
N PHE A 318 2.89 1.47 20.66
CA PHE A 318 3.28 2.69 19.95
C PHE A 318 4.66 3.22 20.37
N HIS A 319 5.66 2.34 20.25
CA HIS A 319 7.04 2.57 20.65
C HIS A 319 8.00 2.52 19.47
N GLU A 320 9.23 2.95 19.75
CA GLU A 320 10.36 2.83 18.82
C GLU A 320 10.91 1.40 18.88
N LEU A 321 11.13 0.80 17.71
CA LEU A 321 11.71 -0.52 17.53
C LEU A 321 13.24 -0.49 17.58
N TRP A 322 13.85 0.54 16.97
CA TRP A 322 15.29 0.86 16.98
C TRP A 322 15.55 2.29 16.49
#